data_AF-A0A812HZ97-F1
#
_entry.id   AF-A0A812HZ97-F1
#
_cell.length_a   1.000
_cell.length_b   1.000
_cell.length_c   1.000
_cell.angle_alpha   90.00
_cell.angle_beta   90.00
_cell.angle_gamma   90.00
#
_symmetry.space_group_name_H-M   'P 1'
#
loop_
_entity.id
_entity.type
_entity.pdbx_description
1 polymer ?
#
loop_
_entity_poly.entity_id
_entity_poly.type
_entity_poly.pdbx_seq_one_letter_code
_entity_poly.pdbx_strand_id
1 'polypeptide(L)'
;MHNCRPRAKQSQSDVAEKKAKAEPKPKAEAEEKKRKAEEPPADEPPKKEAKDEFEEEEDDTTDPKKATIKADVDFLTPDLTLDALPCMGNKVLMSINEGGLQYMISGARANVGLKAGRYMFEFKIVETYHTTETYNSRLKGMRQLVRVGFSTAGSPLILGESDTAVFFDNEGNFCTGKSRAPRVVQKFARDQGMSVVLNLDPKSPHANTISLFTNGVRACKPQKLPERLHLERKLWHTPVTAAREQLLNASSAMDRARTWKSLRREGMKISVACRS
;
A
#
# COMPACT_ATOMS: atom_id res chain seq x y z
N MET A 1 18.40 4.47 -55.77
CA MET A 1 18.21 5.86 -56.23
C MET A 1 16.75 6.01 -56.64
N HIS A 2 15.90 6.53 -55.77
CA HIS A 2 14.48 6.79 -56.02
C HIS A 2 14.18 8.25 -55.65
N ASN A 3 13.45 8.90 -56.54
CA ASN A 3 13.35 10.34 -56.74
C ASN A 3 12.64 11.10 -55.60
N CYS A 4 13.30 12.17 -55.13
CA CYS A 4 12.69 13.33 -54.49
C CYS A 4 11.62 13.96 -55.40
N ARG A 5 10.44 14.25 -54.86
CA ARG A 5 9.50 15.24 -55.40
C ARG A 5 9.39 16.42 -54.41
N PRO A 6 9.67 17.67 -54.84
CA PRO A 6 9.24 18.87 -54.13
C PRO A 6 8.08 19.55 -54.88
N ARG A 7 7.15 20.17 -54.15
CA ARG A 7 6.22 21.27 -54.53
C ARG A 7 5.10 21.35 -53.48
N ALA A 8 4.49 22.47 -53.11
CA ALA A 8 4.67 23.87 -53.46
C ALA A 8 4.03 24.71 -52.35
N LYS A 9 4.56 25.92 -52.14
CA LYS A 9 3.94 27.00 -51.34
C LYS A 9 2.71 27.53 -52.06
N GLN A 10 1.65 27.85 -51.32
CA GLN A 10 0.68 28.86 -51.71
C GLN A 10 0.41 29.81 -50.55
N SER A 11 0.33 31.08 -50.92
CA SER A 11 0.43 32.30 -50.13
C SER A 11 -0.91 33.03 -50.06
N GLN A 12 -1.12 33.72 -48.92
CA GLN A 12 -1.69 35.08 -48.72
C GLN A 12 -2.88 35.58 -49.54
N SER A 13 -3.88 36.14 -48.81
CA SER A 13 -4.37 37.54 -48.88
C SER A 13 -5.69 37.63 -48.09
N ASP A 14 -5.83 38.34 -46.97
CA ASP A 14 -5.91 39.80 -46.72
C ASP A 14 -7.34 40.35 -46.63
N VAL A 15 -7.45 41.52 -45.97
CA VAL A 15 -8.60 42.42 -45.70
C VAL A 15 -9.22 42.23 -44.29
N ALA A 16 -8.76 42.93 -43.23
CA ALA A 16 -8.91 44.36 -42.88
C ALA A 16 -10.38 44.75 -42.62
N GLU A 17 -10.84 45.62 -41.71
CA GLU A 17 -10.39 46.67 -40.80
C GLU A 17 -11.69 46.98 -39.99
N LYS A 18 -11.78 47.39 -38.71
CA LYS A 18 -11.54 48.77 -38.24
C LYS A 18 -12.00 48.94 -36.77
N LYS A 19 -11.08 49.47 -35.95
CA LYS A 19 -11.14 50.64 -35.02
C LYS A 19 -12.25 50.73 -33.96
N ALA A 20 -11.93 50.72 -32.65
CA ALA A 20 -11.38 51.80 -31.77
C ALA A 20 -12.51 52.45 -30.94
N LYS A 21 -12.39 52.89 -29.67
CA LYS A 21 -11.32 53.70 -29.06
C LYS A 21 -11.55 53.87 -27.53
N ALA A 22 -10.47 53.71 -26.77
CA ALA A 22 -9.97 54.42 -25.56
C ALA A 22 -10.84 54.74 -24.30
N GLU A 23 -10.36 54.23 -23.15
CA GLU A 23 -9.83 54.88 -21.90
C GLU A 23 -9.99 56.42 -21.69
N PRO A 24 -9.84 57.03 -20.46
CA PRO A 24 -9.09 56.57 -19.25
C PRO A 24 -9.62 56.96 -17.80
N LYS A 25 -9.10 56.27 -16.76
CA LYS A 25 -8.62 56.64 -15.35
C LYS A 25 -9.23 57.82 -14.51
N PRO A 26 -8.88 58.02 -13.20
CA PRO A 26 -8.97 57.21 -11.94
C PRO A 26 -9.36 58.07 -10.67
N LYS A 27 -9.12 57.55 -9.43
CA LYS A 27 -9.18 58.12 -8.03
C LYS A 27 -10.51 57.89 -7.28
N ALA A 28 -10.62 57.70 -5.96
CA ALA A 28 -9.79 57.40 -4.78
C ALA A 28 -10.72 57.55 -3.53
N GLU A 29 -10.50 56.79 -2.43
CA GLU A 29 -10.87 57.04 -1.00
C GLU A 29 -12.35 57.33 -0.62
N ALA A 30 -12.93 57.07 0.56
CA ALA A 30 -12.62 56.42 1.85
C ALA A 30 -13.94 56.33 2.66
N GLU A 31 -14.03 55.41 3.65
CA GLU A 31 -14.86 55.42 4.90
C GLU A 31 -16.40 55.62 4.83
N GLU A 32 -17.30 55.17 5.72
CA GLU A 32 -17.29 54.50 7.03
C GLU A 32 -18.72 53.93 7.33
N LYS A 33 -18.81 52.93 8.21
CA LYS A 33 -19.90 52.60 9.16
C LYS A 33 -21.35 52.35 8.69
N LYS A 34 -21.82 51.11 8.92
CA LYS A 34 -22.85 50.84 9.94
C LYS A 34 -22.87 49.38 10.41
N ARG A 35 -22.74 49.24 11.73
CA ARG A 35 -22.81 48.02 12.56
C ARG A 35 -24.21 47.39 12.51
N LYS A 36 -24.29 46.06 12.49
CA LYS A 36 -25.34 45.32 13.20
C LYS A 36 -24.73 44.08 13.83
N ALA A 37 -24.96 43.96 15.12
CA ALA A 37 -24.48 42.92 16.00
C ALA A 37 -25.30 41.64 15.82
N GLU A 38 -24.64 40.50 15.89
CA GLU A 38 -25.26 39.21 16.24
C GLU A 38 -24.21 38.34 16.96
N GLU A 39 -24.63 37.70 18.04
CA GLU A 39 -23.85 37.00 19.06
C GLU A 39 -23.04 35.80 18.54
N PRO A 40 -21.93 35.42 19.20
CA PRO A 40 -21.25 34.15 18.95
C PRO A 40 -21.93 33.00 19.71
N PRO A 41 -22.37 31.91 19.06
CA PRO A 41 -22.66 30.67 19.75
C PRO A 41 -21.35 29.93 20.05
N ALA A 42 -21.11 29.83 21.36
CA ALA A 42 -20.46 28.77 22.13
C ALA A 42 -19.64 27.68 21.42
N ASP A 43 -18.39 27.56 21.88
CA ASP A 43 -17.51 26.40 21.86
C ASP A 43 -18.25 25.05 21.92
N GLU A 44 -18.20 24.30 20.83
CA GLU A 44 -18.34 22.84 20.85
C GLU A 44 -16.99 22.21 21.18
N PRO A 45 -16.89 21.36 22.22
CA PRO A 45 -15.63 20.73 22.58
C PRO A 45 -15.19 19.68 21.53
N PRO A 46 -13.88 19.51 21.32
CA PRO A 46 -13.34 18.63 20.29
C PRO A 46 -13.75 17.17 20.54
N LYS A 47 -14.36 16.61 19.50
CA LYS A 47 -14.73 15.21 19.32
C LYS A 47 -13.53 14.31 19.66
N LYS A 48 -13.57 13.68 20.83
CA LYS A 48 -12.64 12.62 21.25
C LYS A 48 -12.58 11.58 20.14
N GLU A 49 -11.37 11.39 19.61
CA GLU A 49 -11.03 10.24 18.79
C GLU A 49 -11.36 8.98 19.57
N ALA A 50 -12.43 8.29 19.16
CA ALA A 50 -12.73 6.95 19.59
C ALA A 50 -11.60 6.05 19.08
N LYS A 51 -10.59 5.85 19.91
CA LYS A 51 -9.85 4.59 19.92
C LYS A 51 -10.86 3.52 20.25
N ASP A 52 -11.52 2.98 19.23
CA ASP A 52 -12.17 1.68 19.31
C ASP A 52 -11.07 0.70 19.74
N GLU A 53 -11.01 0.41 21.03
CA GLU A 53 -10.32 -0.76 21.56
C GLU A 53 -10.99 -1.96 20.90
N PHE A 54 -10.37 -2.46 19.83
CA PHE A 54 -10.74 -3.75 19.26
C PHE A 54 -10.48 -4.80 20.32
N GLU A 55 -11.56 -5.31 20.91
CA GLU A 55 -11.54 -6.44 21.81
C GLU A 55 -10.95 -7.64 21.02
N GLU A 56 -9.65 -7.87 21.21
CA GLU A 56 -8.90 -8.97 20.61
C GLU A 56 -9.26 -10.28 21.32
N GLU A 57 -10.46 -10.80 21.11
CA GLU A 57 -10.77 -12.20 21.42
C GLU A 57 -10.50 -13.10 20.20
N GLU A 58 -9.24 -13.09 19.72
CA GLU A 58 -8.73 -14.26 19.01
C GLU A 58 -7.83 -15.02 19.95
N ASP A 59 -8.42 -16.01 20.64
CA ASP A 59 -7.64 -16.93 21.45
C ASP A 59 -6.61 -17.66 20.57
N ASP A 60 -5.38 -17.63 21.07
CA ASP A 60 -4.25 -18.33 20.50
C ASP A 60 -4.56 -19.83 20.59
N THR A 61 -4.59 -20.53 19.45
CA THR A 61 -4.96 -21.95 19.45
C THR A 61 -3.91 -22.69 20.25
N THR A 62 -4.31 -23.26 21.39
CA THR A 62 -3.48 -23.92 22.40
C THR A 62 -2.83 -25.23 21.93
N ASP A 63 -2.89 -25.54 20.63
CA ASP A 63 -2.33 -26.74 20.04
C ASP A 63 -1.00 -26.44 19.32
N PRO A 64 0.16 -26.63 19.99
CA PRO A 64 1.49 -26.50 19.38
C PRO A 64 1.81 -27.62 18.37
N LYS A 65 0.83 -28.45 17.99
CA LYS A 65 0.97 -29.54 17.01
C LYS A 65 0.57 -29.15 15.59
N LYS A 66 0.19 -27.88 15.35
CA LYS A 66 -0.08 -27.41 13.98
C LYS A 66 1.19 -27.49 13.13
N ALA A 67 1.04 -28.02 11.92
CA ALA A 67 2.14 -28.27 11.01
C ALA A 67 2.87 -26.97 10.66
N THR A 68 4.07 -26.79 11.21
CA THR A 68 5.00 -25.76 10.76
C THR A 68 5.38 -26.03 9.31
N ILE A 69 5.51 -24.96 8.51
CA ILE A 69 6.01 -25.07 7.15
C ILE A 69 7.45 -25.58 7.24
N LYS A 70 7.70 -26.80 6.73
CA LYS A 70 9.03 -27.43 6.76
C LYS A 70 9.94 -26.97 5.62
N ALA A 71 9.34 -26.40 4.57
CA ALA A 71 10.07 -25.90 3.42
C ALA A 71 10.56 -24.48 3.71
N ASP A 72 11.78 -24.17 3.25
CA ASP A 72 12.28 -22.81 3.29
C ASP A 72 11.39 -21.92 2.42
N VAL A 73 10.93 -20.81 2.99
CA VAL A 73 10.12 -19.83 2.26
C VAL A 73 11.06 -18.93 1.49
N ASP A 74 10.90 -18.94 0.17
CA ASP A 74 11.76 -18.23 -0.75
C ASP A 74 10.94 -17.65 -1.93
N PHE A 75 11.50 -16.69 -2.65
CA PHE A 75 10.90 -16.15 -3.87
C PHE A 75 11.31 -16.98 -5.07
N LEU A 76 10.33 -17.39 -5.87
CA LEU A 76 10.60 -18.12 -7.10
C LEU A 76 11.09 -17.13 -8.16
N THR A 77 12.31 -17.30 -8.65
CA THR A 77 12.86 -16.54 -9.79
C THR A 77 11.93 -16.47 -11.01
N PRO A 78 11.22 -17.55 -11.43
CA PRO A 78 10.26 -17.45 -12.54
C PRO A 78 9.01 -16.63 -12.21
N ASP A 79 8.70 -16.41 -10.93
CA ASP A 79 7.57 -15.61 -10.46
C ASP A 79 8.01 -14.20 -9.99
N LEU A 80 9.12 -13.69 -10.53
CA LEU A 80 9.56 -12.31 -10.38
C LEU A 80 9.31 -11.55 -11.68
N THR A 81 8.90 -10.29 -11.57
CA THR A 81 8.91 -9.39 -12.73
C THR A 81 10.34 -9.03 -13.13
N LEU A 82 10.53 -8.55 -14.36
CA LEU A 82 11.86 -8.25 -14.93
C LEU A 82 12.67 -7.26 -14.09
N ASP A 83 12.00 -6.34 -13.41
CA ASP A 83 12.58 -5.30 -12.55
C ASP A 83 12.73 -5.71 -11.09
N ALA A 84 12.23 -6.88 -10.67
CA ALA A 84 12.34 -7.36 -9.30
C ALA A 84 13.62 -8.19 -9.12
N LEU A 85 14.59 -7.66 -8.39
CA LEU A 85 15.82 -8.34 -8.05
C LEU A 85 15.80 -8.86 -6.60
N PRO A 86 16.00 -10.17 -6.40
CA PRO A 86 16.20 -10.69 -5.07
C PRO A 86 17.64 -10.42 -4.62
N CYS A 87 17.76 -9.88 -3.41
CA CYS A 87 19.02 -9.48 -2.77
C CYS A 87 19.14 -10.18 -1.40
N MET A 88 20.37 -10.25 -0.89
CA MET A 88 20.66 -10.79 0.45
C MET A 88 20.15 -12.23 0.66
N GLY A 89 20.38 -13.10 -0.33
CA GLY A 89 19.91 -14.50 -0.28
C GLY A 89 18.38 -14.59 -0.30
N ASN A 90 17.76 -13.83 -1.20
CA ASN A 90 16.31 -13.76 -1.42
C ASN A 90 15.47 -13.30 -0.21
N LYS A 91 16.07 -12.70 0.82
CA LYS A 91 15.29 -12.13 1.94
C LYS A 91 14.80 -10.73 1.66
N VAL A 92 15.46 -10.04 0.73
CA VAL A 92 15.17 -8.66 0.39
C VAL A 92 14.84 -8.58 -1.10
N LEU A 93 13.74 -7.92 -1.44
CA LEU A 93 13.41 -7.59 -2.82
C LEU A 93 13.74 -6.13 -3.11
N MET A 94 14.34 -5.89 -4.27
CA MET A 94 14.67 -4.58 -4.81
C MET A 94 14.05 -4.39 -6.18
N SER A 95 13.58 -3.18 -6.48
CA SER A 95 13.28 -2.79 -7.86
C SER A 95 14.55 -2.26 -8.55
N ILE A 96 14.71 -2.52 -9.85
CA ILE A 96 15.74 -1.86 -10.66
C ILE A 96 15.30 -0.42 -10.95
N ASN A 97 16.17 0.54 -10.64
CA ASN A 97 15.86 1.96 -10.73
C ASN A 97 16.54 2.66 -11.91
N GLU A 98 17.18 1.90 -12.79
CA GLU A 98 17.94 2.42 -13.93
C GLU A 98 17.10 2.43 -15.22
N GLY A 99 17.37 3.38 -16.12
CA GLY A 99 16.91 3.32 -17.51
C GLY A 99 15.40 3.38 -17.72
N GLY A 100 14.65 4.03 -16.81
CA GLY A 100 13.19 4.12 -16.90
C GLY A 100 12.44 2.90 -16.36
N LEU A 101 13.16 1.87 -15.89
CA LEU A 101 12.55 0.73 -15.19
C LEU A 101 11.89 1.17 -13.86
N GLN A 102 12.26 2.35 -13.35
CA GLN A 102 11.62 3.05 -12.23
C GLN A 102 10.12 3.35 -12.41
N TYR A 103 9.57 3.17 -13.62
CA TYR A 103 8.14 3.34 -13.92
C TYR A 103 7.38 2.01 -14.00
N MET A 104 8.08 0.88 -13.94
CA MET A 104 7.47 -0.44 -13.95
C MET A 104 6.96 -0.82 -12.56
N ILE A 105 6.08 -1.82 -12.54
CA ILE A 105 5.53 -2.40 -11.32
C ILE A 105 6.28 -3.68 -11.06
N SER A 106 6.99 -3.72 -9.94
CA SER A 106 7.70 -4.90 -9.51
C SER A 106 6.74 -5.85 -8.78
N GLY A 107 6.76 -7.13 -9.14
CA GLY A 107 5.92 -8.17 -8.56
C GLY A 107 6.74 -9.39 -8.20
N ALA A 108 6.40 -10.02 -7.07
CA ALA A 108 7.05 -11.23 -6.60
C ALA A 108 6.09 -12.16 -5.88
N ARG A 109 6.22 -13.46 -6.14
CA ARG A 109 5.48 -14.53 -5.45
C ARG A 109 6.44 -15.43 -4.68
N ALA A 110 6.00 -15.89 -3.51
CA ALA A 110 6.72 -16.88 -2.72
C ALA A 110 6.42 -18.30 -3.22
N ASN A 111 7.34 -19.22 -2.94
CA ASN A 111 7.25 -20.64 -3.29
C ASN A 111 6.22 -21.44 -2.48
N VAL A 112 5.64 -20.88 -1.40
CA VAL A 112 4.71 -21.60 -0.53
C VAL A 112 3.26 -21.19 -0.76
N GLY A 113 2.43 -22.20 -1.01
CA GLY A 113 0.98 -22.12 -1.01
C GLY A 113 0.36 -22.63 0.29
N LEU A 114 -0.62 -21.89 0.79
CA LEU A 114 -1.40 -22.13 1.99
C LEU A 114 -2.75 -22.73 1.62
N LYS A 115 -3.19 -23.75 2.38
CA LYS A 115 -4.47 -24.44 2.12
C LYS A 115 -5.48 -24.35 3.26
N ALA A 116 -5.01 -24.40 4.52
CA ALA A 116 -5.85 -24.40 5.71
C ALA A 116 -5.04 -23.98 6.92
N GLY A 117 -5.69 -23.39 7.92
CA GLY A 117 -5.04 -22.96 9.17
C GLY A 117 -4.84 -21.45 9.24
N ARG A 118 -3.99 -21.02 10.18
CA ARG A 118 -3.69 -19.60 10.43
C ARG A 118 -2.22 -19.36 10.14
N TYR A 119 -1.94 -18.41 9.27
CA TYR A 119 -0.59 -18.11 8.82
C TYR A 119 -0.32 -16.63 8.95
N MET A 120 0.92 -16.31 9.32
CA MET A 120 1.41 -14.95 9.41
C MET A 120 2.74 -14.87 8.67
N PHE A 121 2.93 -13.79 7.93
CA PHE A 121 4.26 -13.39 7.47
C PHE A 121 4.47 -11.92 7.80
N GLU A 122 5.74 -11.54 7.93
CA GLU A 122 6.14 -10.19 8.27
C GLU A 122 6.93 -9.58 7.11
N PHE A 123 6.75 -8.28 6.92
CA PHE A 123 7.50 -7.51 5.95
C PHE A 123 7.87 -6.15 6.53
N LYS A 124 8.98 -5.59 6.06
CA LYS A 124 9.41 -4.25 6.40
C LYS A 124 9.82 -3.51 5.13
N ILE A 125 9.30 -2.29 4.97
CA ILE A 125 9.79 -1.36 3.94
C ILE A 125 11.12 -0.80 4.44
N VAL A 126 12.20 -1.21 3.79
CA VAL A 126 13.59 -0.80 4.12
C VAL A 126 13.93 0.53 3.47
N GLU A 127 13.58 0.69 2.20
CA GLU A 127 13.86 1.91 1.45
C GLU A 127 12.64 2.34 0.66
N THR A 128 12.55 3.64 0.45
CA THR A 128 11.56 4.29 -0.38
C THR A 128 12.30 5.37 -1.11
N TYR A 129 12.42 5.25 -2.42
CA TYR A 129 13.14 6.23 -3.22
C TYR A 129 12.22 7.42 -3.50
N HIS A 130 12.75 8.54 -3.95
CA HIS A 130 11.92 9.61 -4.48
C HIS A 130 12.45 9.94 -5.86
N THR A 131 11.64 9.75 -6.90
CA THR A 131 12.08 10.08 -8.26
C THR A 131 12.18 11.61 -8.39
N THR A 132 13.40 12.13 -8.33
CA THR A 132 13.72 13.56 -8.36
C THR A 132 13.62 14.18 -9.75
N GLU A 133 13.46 13.38 -10.82
CA GLU A 133 13.36 13.86 -12.21
C GLU A 133 12.11 14.69 -12.53
N THR A 134 11.17 14.85 -11.60
CA THR A 134 10.04 15.78 -11.79
C THR A 134 10.47 17.21 -11.44
N TYR A 135 11.53 17.72 -12.08
CA TYR A 135 12.04 19.07 -11.83
C TYR A 135 11.08 20.18 -12.32
N ASN A 136 10.07 19.82 -13.11
CA ASN A 136 9.04 20.71 -13.60
C ASN A 136 7.72 19.96 -13.74
N SER A 137 6.81 20.00 -12.77
CA SER A 137 5.37 19.97 -13.07
C SER A 137 4.47 20.04 -11.84
N ARG A 138 3.39 20.80 -12.00
CA ARG A 138 2.15 20.75 -11.22
C ARG A 138 1.40 19.40 -11.35
N LEU A 139 2.06 18.36 -11.86
CA LEU A 139 1.52 17.02 -11.97
C LEU A 139 1.81 16.33 -10.64
N LYS A 140 0.74 16.09 -9.89
CA LYS A 140 0.75 15.30 -8.65
C LYS A 140 1.52 14.00 -8.93
N GLY A 141 2.77 13.92 -8.48
CA GLY A 141 3.68 12.84 -8.82
C GLY A 141 3.05 11.47 -8.57
N MET A 142 3.30 10.52 -9.49
CA MET A 142 2.85 9.14 -9.34
C MET A 142 3.36 8.58 -8.01
N ARG A 143 2.44 8.30 -7.10
CA ARG A 143 2.75 7.85 -5.74
C ARG A 143 3.32 6.44 -5.79
N GLN A 144 4.38 6.21 -5.03
CA GLN A 144 4.90 4.87 -4.78
C GLN A 144 3.89 4.11 -3.93
N LEU A 145 3.47 2.98 -4.44
CA LEU A 145 2.39 2.19 -3.91
C LEU A 145 2.89 0.77 -3.69
N VAL A 146 2.95 0.35 -2.44
CA VAL A 146 3.26 -1.04 -2.10
C VAL A 146 1.99 -1.77 -1.78
N ARG A 147 1.81 -2.93 -2.43
CA ARG A 147 0.68 -3.83 -2.24
C ARG A 147 1.21 -5.13 -1.67
N VAL A 148 0.59 -5.60 -0.60
CA VAL A 148 0.97 -6.83 0.08
C VAL A 148 -0.29 -7.65 0.34
N GLY A 149 -0.24 -8.94 0.01
CA GLY A 149 -1.40 -9.79 0.21
C GLY A 149 -1.25 -11.23 -0.29
N PHE A 150 -2.38 -11.80 -0.70
CA PHE A 150 -2.48 -13.19 -1.14
C PHE A 150 -3.15 -13.25 -2.49
N SER A 151 -2.75 -14.24 -3.27
CA SER A 151 -3.31 -14.50 -4.58
C SER A 151 -3.39 -16.00 -4.85
N THR A 152 -4.13 -16.40 -5.87
CA THR A 152 -4.19 -17.81 -6.26
C THR A 152 -3.05 -18.17 -7.20
N ALA A 153 -2.77 -19.47 -7.37
CA ALA A 153 -1.63 -19.95 -8.17
C ALA A 153 -1.63 -19.41 -9.60
N GLY A 154 -2.83 -19.28 -10.19
CA GLY A 154 -3.03 -18.84 -11.57
C GLY A 154 -3.19 -17.33 -11.71
N SER A 155 -3.07 -16.55 -10.63
CA SER A 155 -3.20 -15.10 -10.74
C SER A 155 -2.00 -14.50 -11.49
N PRO A 156 -2.13 -13.31 -12.09
CA PRO A 156 -0.99 -12.50 -12.47
C PRO A 156 -0.12 -12.17 -11.25
N LEU A 157 1.16 -11.88 -11.49
CA LEU A 157 2.13 -11.46 -10.47
C LEU A 157 1.81 -10.08 -9.87
N ILE A 158 1.08 -9.26 -10.63
CA ILE A 158 0.67 -7.91 -10.23
C ILE A 158 -0.67 -7.97 -9.50
N LEU A 159 -0.64 -7.71 -8.19
CA LEU A 159 -1.84 -7.63 -7.36
C LEU A 159 -2.77 -6.50 -7.83
N GLY A 160 -4.06 -6.79 -8.02
CA GLY A 160 -5.09 -5.83 -8.42
C GLY A 160 -5.44 -5.82 -9.91
N GLU A 161 -4.78 -6.63 -10.72
CA GLU A 161 -5.15 -6.81 -12.13
C GLU A 161 -6.31 -7.82 -12.30
N SER A 162 -6.46 -8.75 -11.35
CA SER A 162 -7.46 -9.81 -11.37
C SER A 162 -8.28 -9.85 -10.08
N ASP A 163 -9.44 -10.52 -10.15
CA ASP A 163 -10.31 -10.75 -8.99
C ASP A 163 -9.83 -11.92 -8.10
N THR A 164 -8.69 -12.54 -8.42
CA THR A 164 -8.11 -13.69 -7.72
C THR A 164 -7.03 -13.28 -6.71
N ALA A 165 -7.06 -12.03 -6.27
CA ALA A 165 -6.10 -11.46 -5.34
C ALA A 165 -6.79 -10.57 -4.30
N VAL A 166 -6.25 -10.59 -3.09
CA VAL A 166 -6.63 -9.70 -1.98
C VAL A 166 -5.36 -9.08 -1.40
N PHE A 167 -5.38 -7.78 -1.15
CA PHE A 167 -4.19 -7.09 -0.67
C PHE A 167 -4.52 -5.81 0.07
N PHE A 168 -3.55 -5.38 0.88
CA PHE A 168 -3.50 -4.05 1.46
C PHE A 168 -2.51 -3.21 0.69
N ASP A 169 -2.84 -1.94 0.46
CA ASP A 169 -1.87 -0.95 -0.04
C ASP A 169 -1.30 -0.09 1.10
N ASN A 170 -0.13 0.51 0.88
CA ASN A 170 0.51 1.43 1.83
C ASN A 170 -0.28 2.72 2.09
N GLU A 171 -1.28 3.03 1.24
CA GLU A 171 -2.24 4.10 1.48
C GLU A 171 -3.34 3.72 2.49
N GLY A 172 -3.33 2.47 2.98
CA GLY A 172 -4.24 1.97 4.01
C GLY A 172 -5.55 1.41 3.46
N ASN A 173 -5.63 1.11 2.16
CA ASN A 173 -6.82 0.57 1.52
C ASN A 173 -6.75 -0.95 1.44
N PHE A 174 -7.89 -1.60 1.60
CA PHE A 174 -8.06 -3.02 1.36
C PHE A 174 -8.73 -3.24 0.01
N CYS A 175 -8.12 -4.07 -0.83
CA CYS A 175 -8.57 -4.29 -2.20
C CYS A 175 -8.90 -5.76 -2.44
N THR A 176 -10.06 -6.01 -3.06
CA THR A 176 -10.54 -7.34 -3.46
C THR A 176 -11.05 -7.28 -4.89
N GLY A 177 -10.23 -7.73 -5.84
CA GLY A 177 -10.49 -7.52 -7.28
C GLY A 177 -10.77 -6.05 -7.60
N LYS A 178 -11.94 -5.76 -8.18
CA LYS A 178 -12.39 -4.40 -8.50
C LYS A 178 -12.90 -3.59 -7.31
N SER A 179 -13.12 -4.21 -6.15
CA SER A 179 -13.60 -3.53 -4.95
C SER A 179 -12.44 -2.96 -4.14
N ARG A 180 -12.62 -1.74 -3.62
CA ARG A 180 -11.64 -1.05 -2.77
C ARG A 180 -12.36 -0.46 -1.55
N ALA A 181 -12.01 -0.95 -0.36
CA ALA A 181 -12.41 -0.36 0.89
C ALA A 181 -11.32 0.65 1.33
N PRO A 182 -11.60 1.96 1.30
CA PRO A 182 -10.58 2.95 1.60
C PRO A 182 -10.35 3.10 3.12
N ARG A 183 -9.11 3.43 3.50
CA ARG A 183 -8.73 3.76 4.90
C ARG A 183 -9.13 2.70 5.93
N VAL A 184 -9.01 1.43 5.56
CA VAL A 184 -9.20 0.29 6.48
C VAL A 184 -8.08 0.23 7.51
N VAL A 185 -6.87 0.63 7.11
CA VAL A 185 -5.70 0.70 7.97
C VAL A 185 -5.10 2.11 7.90
N GLN A 186 -4.35 2.51 8.92
CA GLN A 186 -3.48 3.68 8.84
C GLN A 186 -2.44 3.48 7.73
N LYS A 187 -2.04 4.57 7.07
CA LYS A 187 -0.95 4.53 6.09
C LYS A 187 0.33 4.03 6.75
N PHE A 188 1.02 3.13 6.06
CA PHE A 188 2.31 2.61 6.52
C PHE A 188 3.42 2.98 5.54
N ALA A 189 4.63 3.13 6.08
CA ALA A 189 5.78 3.65 5.35
C ALA A 189 7.06 2.93 5.76
N ARG A 190 8.19 3.46 5.31
CA ARG A 190 9.53 2.99 5.67
C ARG A 190 9.67 2.81 7.18
N ASP A 191 10.47 1.84 7.55
CA ASP A 191 10.85 1.55 8.92
C ASP A 191 9.77 0.98 9.86
N GLN A 192 8.56 0.74 9.34
CA GLN A 192 7.49 0.07 10.08
C GLN A 192 7.48 -1.43 9.79
N GLY A 193 7.45 -2.26 10.84
CA GLY A 193 7.26 -3.69 10.73
C GLY A 193 5.79 -4.01 10.59
N MET A 194 5.43 -4.71 9.52
CA MET A 194 4.05 -5.05 9.20
C MET A 194 3.90 -6.56 9.17
N SER A 195 2.81 -7.07 9.72
CA SER A 195 2.52 -8.51 9.72
C SER A 195 1.13 -8.73 9.12
N VAL A 196 1.05 -9.60 8.11
CA VAL A 196 -0.24 -9.96 7.51
C VAL A 196 -0.62 -11.34 7.99
N VAL A 197 -1.82 -11.44 8.55
CA VAL A 197 -2.38 -12.69 9.07
C VAL A 197 -3.51 -13.15 8.16
N LEU A 198 -3.39 -14.38 7.67
CA LEU A 198 -4.42 -15.09 6.93
C LEU A 198 -5.03 -16.18 7.80
N ASN A 199 -6.34 -16.11 8.01
CA ASN A 199 -7.10 -17.07 8.78
C ASN A 199 -8.00 -17.89 7.86
N LEU A 200 -7.64 -19.15 7.60
CA LEU A 200 -8.41 -20.15 6.86
C LEU A 200 -8.92 -21.27 7.77
N ASP A 201 -8.87 -21.09 9.10
CA ASP A 201 -9.31 -22.11 10.05
C ASP A 201 -10.83 -22.03 10.24
N PRO A 202 -11.61 -23.05 9.83
CA PRO A 202 -13.07 -23.02 9.95
C PRO A 202 -13.55 -23.01 11.40
N LYS A 203 -12.70 -23.38 12.36
CA LYS A 203 -13.04 -23.40 13.79
C LYS A 203 -12.89 -22.03 14.46
N SER A 204 -12.22 -21.10 13.80
CA SER A 204 -11.98 -19.77 14.35
C SER A 204 -13.21 -18.87 14.18
N PRO A 205 -13.53 -17.98 15.14
CA PRO A 205 -14.63 -17.02 15.01
C PRO A 205 -14.48 -16.09 13.79
N HIS A 206 -13.24 -15.90 13.32
CA HIS A 206 -12.91 -15.10 12.15
C HIS A 206 -12.37 -15.94 10.99
N ALA A 207 -12.99 -17.10 10.74
CA ALA A 207 -12.67 -17.94 9.60
C ALA A 207 -12.76 -17.16 8.27
N ASN A 208 -11.82 -17.47 7.37
CA ASN A 208 -11.69 -16.85 6.04
C ASN A 208 -11.55 -15.33 6.08
N THR A 209 -10.64 -14.85 6.93
CA THR A 209 -10.33 -13.42 7.04
C THR A 209 -8.85 -13.14 6.84
N ILE A 210 -8.56 -11.90 6.48
CA ILE A 210 -7.22 -11.33 6.42
C ILE A 210 -7.14 -10.11 7.34
N SER A 211 -6.08 -10.02 8.13
CA SER A 211 -5.83 -8.92 9.06
C SER A 211 -4.42 -8.38 8.87
N LEU A 212 -4.25 -7.09 9.12
CA LEU A 212 -2.95 -6.41 9.10
C LEU A 212 -2.59 -5.96 10.51
N PHE A 213 -1.32 -6.14 10.88
CA PHE A 213 -0.73 -5.71 12.13
C PHE A 213 0.44 -4.77 11.84
N THR A 214 0.61 -3.77 12.68
CA THR A 214 1.71 -2.80 12.63
C THR A 214 2.45 -2.88 13.95
N ASN A 215 3.73 -3.25 13.90
CA ASN A 215 4.60 -3.42 15.07
C ASN A 215 3.96 -4.29 16.16
N GLY A 216 3.30 -5.39 15.76
CA GLY A 216 2.64 -6.33 16.67
C GLY A 216 1.26 -5.90 17.17
N VAL A 217 0.77 -4.71 16.82
CA VAL A 217 -0.59 -4.23 17.18
C VAL A 217 -1.52 -4.38 15.98
N ARG A 218 -2.74 -4.89 16.19
CA ARG A 218 -3.74 -5.04 15.13
C ARG A 218 -4.10 -3.67 14.56
N ALA A 219 -3.98 -3.54 13.24
CA ALA A 219 -4.16 -2.27 12.54
C ALA A 219 -5.56 -2.11 11.95
N CYS A 220 -6.31 -3.20 11.74
CA CYS A 220 -7.71 -3.18 11.30
C CYS A 220 -8.53 -4.36 11.82
N LYS A 221 -9.87 -4.21 11.79
CA LYS A 221 -10.79 -5.34 11.94
C LYS A 221 -10.48 -6.43 10.89
N PRO A 222 -10.68 -7.72 11.21
CA PRO A 222 -10.57 -8.79 10.22
C PRO A 222 -11.40 -8.52 8.97
N GLN A 223 -10.76 -8.53 7.80
CA GLN A 223 -11.42 -8.31 6.51
C GLN A 223 -11.82 -9.66 5.92
N LYS A 224 -13.09 -9.80 5.53
CA LYS A 224 -13.59 -11.05 4.93
C LYS A 224 -12.97 -11.28 3.55
N LEU A 225 -12.59 -12.52 3.29
CA LEU A 225 -12.16 -12.95 1.97
C LEU A 225 -13.38 -13.12 1.04
N PRO A 226 -13.24 -12.83 -0.26
CA PRO A 226 -14.27 -13.12 -1.24
C PRO A 226 -14.39 -14.64 -1.45
N GLU A 227 -15.61 -15.12 -1.70
CA GLU A 227 -15.92 -16.56 -1.83
C GLU A 227 -15.07 -17.30 -2.87
N ARG A 228 -14.66 -16.61 -3.94
CA ARG A 228 -13.79 -17.18 -4.98
C ARG A 228 -12.47 -17.70 -4.42
N LEU A 229 -11.94 -17.05 -3.38
CA LEU A 229 -10.71 -17.46 -2.71
C LEU A 229 -10.91 -18.59 -1.68
N HIS A 230 -12.15 -18.88 -1.28
CA HIS A 230 -12.45 -20.01 -0.39
C HIS A 230 -12.37 -21.34 -1.13
N LEU A 231 -12.76 -21.34 -2.41
CA LEU A 231 -12.86 -22.54 -3.25
C LEU A 231 -11.50 -22.98 -3.77
N GLU A 232 -10.67 -22.03 -4.19
CA GLU A 232 -9.28 -22.28 -4.56
C GLU A 232 -8.42 -22.35 -3.29
N ARG A 233 -8.49 -23.47 -2.57
CA ARG A 233 -7.70 -23.76 -1.35
C ARG A 233 -6.19 -23.89 -1.60
N LYS A 234 -5.63 -23.21 -2.59
CA LYS A 234 -4.20 -23.03 -2.83
C LYS A 234 -3.96 -21.54 -2.96
N LEU A 235 -3.96 -20.85 -1.82
CA LEU A 235 -3.62 -19.43 -1.75
C LEU A 235 -2.11 -19.32 -1.64
N TRP A 236 -1.49 -18.71 -2.63
CA TRP A 236 -0.06 -18.46 -2.63
C TRP A 236 0.21 -17.17 -1.89
N HIS A 237 1.28 -17.21 -1.12
CA HIS A 237 1.80 -15.98 -0.58
C HIS A 237 2.40 -15.17 -1.74
N THR A 238 1.81 -14.01 -2.03
CA THR A 238 2.39 -12.99 -2.92
C THR A 238 2.91 -11.90 -2.00
N PRO A 239 4.13 -12.07 -1.46
CA PRO A 239 4.74 -11.15 -0.52
C PRO A 239 4.62 -9.69 -0.95
N VAL A 240 4.80 -9.38 -2.25
CA VAL A 240 4.88 -7.99 -2.67
C VAL A 240 4.48 -7.84 -4.13
N THR A 241 3.54 -6.94 -4.40
CA THR A 241 3.54 -6.16 -5.65
C THR A 241 3.85 -4.72 -5.27
N ALA A 242 5.08 -4.30 -5.51
CA ALA A 242 5.48 -2.92 -5.36
C ALA A 242 5.20 -2.22 -6.70
N ALA A 243 4.11 -1.47 -6.76
CA ALA A 243 3.98 -0.44 -7.77
C ALA A 243 4.90 0.72 -7.37
N ARG A 244 6.17 0.58 -7.77
CA ARG A 244 7.27 1.55 -7.70
C ARG A 244 8.07 1.58 -6.38
N GLU A 245 9.37 1.29 -6.53
CA GLU A 245 10.52 1.65 -5.68
C GLU A 245 10.36 1.55 -4.16
N GLN A 246 10.29 0.32 -3.67
CA GLN A 246 10.55 0.05 -2.25
C GLN A 246 11.38 -1.21 -2.09
N LEU A 247 12.49 -1.09 -1.34
CA LEU A 247 13.19 -2.25 -0.82
C LEU A 247 12.31 -2.87 0.25
N LEU A 248 11.95 -4.13 0.09
CA LEU A 248 11.16 -4.88 1.07
C LEU A 248 12.01 -6.00 1.62
N ASN A 249 12.25 -5.99 2.93
CA ASN A 249 12.81 -7.13 3.63
C ASN A 249 11.65 -8.01 4.06
N ALA A 250 11.45 -9.11 3.35
CA ALA A 250 10.62 -10.21 3.79
C ALA A 250 11.51 -11.10 4.67
N SER A 251 11.69 -10.68 5.92
CA SER A 251 12.30 -11.58 6.89
C SER A 251 11.29 -12.70 7.15
N SER A 252 11.57 -13.89 6.64
CA SER A 252 10.90 -15.11 7.08
C SER A 252 11.17 -15.29 8.57
N ALA A 253 10.37 -14.66 9.43
CA ALA A 253 10.39 -14.83 10.88
C ALA A 253 9.83 -16.20 11.28
N MET A 254 10.22 -17.25 10.56
CA MET A 254 9.74 -18.63 10.76
C MET A 254 10.72 -19.54 11.52
N ASP A 255 11.87 -19.01 11.96
CA ASP A 255 12.83 -19.78 12.77
C ASP A 255 12.69 -19.59 14.28
N ARG A 256 11.62 -18.90 14.71
CA ARG A 256 11.24 -18.89 16.13
C ARG A 256 9.75 -19.16 16.19
N ALA A 257 9.39 -20.36 16.61
CA ALA A 257 8.08 -20.65 17.20
C ALA A 257 7.92 -19.83 18.50
N ARG A 258 7.84 -18.50 18.36
CA ARG A 258 7.43 -17.60 19.43
C ARG A 258 5.91 -17.65 19.42
N THR A 259 5.37 -18.40 20.38
CA THR A 259 3.95 -18.35 20.72
C THR A 259 3.53 -16.89 20.92
N TRP A 260 2.28 -16.54 20.62
CA TRP A 260 1.74 -15.18 20.80
C TRP A 260 1.99 -14.64 22.22
N LYS A 261 2.00 -15.54 23.22
CA LYS A 261 2.40 -15.26 24.61
C LYS A 261 3.84 -14.76 24.77
N SER A 262 4.79 -15.18 23.93
CA SER A 262 6.17 -14.70 23.94
C SER A 262 6.29 -13.28 23.39
N LEU A 263 5.48 -12.93 22.38
CA LEU A 263 5.42 -11.56 21.84
C LEU A 263 4.72 -10.59 22.81
N ARG A 264 3.73 -11.06 23.60
CA ARG A 264 3.15 -10.27 24.72
C ARG A 264 4.04 -10.18 25.96
N ARG A 265 4.83 -11.21 26.30
CA ARG A 265 5.68 -11.24 27.51
C ARG A 265 7.00 -10.51 27.36
N GLU A 266 7.58 -10.46 26.17
CA GLU A 266 8.63 -9.49 25.85
C GLU A 266 7.97 -8.13 25.62
N GLY A 267 7.36 -7.60 26.69
CA GLY A 267 7.08 -6.18 26.79
C GLY A 267 8.38 -5.46 26.54
N MET A 268 8.49 -4.85 25.37
CA MET A 268 9.39 -3.75 25.10
C MET A 268 9.04 -2.69 26.15
N LYS A 269 9.71 -2.77 27.30
CA LYS A 269 9.75 -1.74 28.31
C LYS A 269 10.36 -0.52 27.63
N ILE A 270 9.52 0.33 27.06
CA ILE A 270 9.85 1.73 26.93
C ILE A 270 9.85 2.26 28.37
N SER A 271 10.98 2.09 29.04
CA SER A 271 11.26 2.89 30.23
C SER A 271 11.44 4.32 29.74
N VAL A 272 10.41 5.13 29.90
CA VAL A 272 10.62 6.57 30.02
C VAL A 272 11.30 6.78 31.36
N ALA A 273 12.62 6.69 31.37
CA ALA A 273 13.44 7.13 32.47
C ALA A 273 13.66 8.64 32.29
N CYS A 274 12.74 9.43 32.83
CA CYS A 274 13.07 10.81 33.20
C CYS A 274 13.98 10.71 34.42
N ARG A 275 15.27 11.01 34.28
CA ARG A 275 16.18 11.20 35.41
C ARG A 275 16.47 12.68 35.56
N SER A 276 16.14 13.16 36.76
CA SER A 276 16.56 14.36 37.50
C SER A 276 16.59 15.70 36.77
#